data_AF-A0A373PQW8-F1
#
_entry.id   AF-A0A373PQW8-F1
#
_cell.length_a   1.000
_cell.length_b   1.000
_cell.length_c   1.000
_cell.angle_alpha   90.00
_cell.angle_beta   90.00
_cell.angle_gamma   90.00
#
_symmetry.space_group_name_H-M   'P 1'
#
loop_
_entity.id
_entity.type
_entity.pdbx_description
1 polymer ?
#
loop_
_entity_poly.entity_id
_entity_poly.type
_entity_poly.pdbx_seq_one_letter_code
_entity_poly.pdbx_strand_id
1 'polypeptide(L)'
;MYQKCCRKCGSHSLFTEQHGNNTGLYCSDCGAWQTWLGKNEFRAFQRSQRRKNANYTHTTNDKETNTIQTINSFYGKEAQERQTIEEMSELTKALNKIWRHDNNVLHNNKSKEELLADLYEEIADVSICLQYLIDLYDCLDEVKKIRNEKFERELQRIQRNAE
;
A
#
# COMPACT_ATOMS: atom_id res chain seq x y z
N MET A 1 18.67 17.93 -26.45
CA MET A 1 17.29 17.38 -26.43
C MET A 1 17.29 16.23 -25.44
N TYR A 2 16.51 16.31 -24.37
CA TYR A 2 16.52 15.33 -23.27
C TYR A 2 16.15 13.93 -23.78
N GLN A 3 17.11 13.00 -23.76
CA GLN A 3 16.92 11.62 -24.19
C GLN A 3 16.04 10.88 -23.17
N LYS A 4 14.80 10.55 -23.57
CA LYS A 4 13.78 9.96 -22.69
C LYS A 4 13.90 8.44 -22.51
N CYS A 5 14.83 7.79 -23.20
CA CYS A 5 15.01 6.34 -23.19
C CYS A 5 16.49 5.97 -23.40
N CYS A 6 16.87 4.82 -22.88
CA CYS A 6 18.19 4.23 -23.04
C CYS A 6 18.45 3.87 -24.52
N ARG A 7 19.61 4.26 -25.04
CA ARG A 7 20.03 3.92 -26.41
C ARG A 7 20.32 2.44 -26.64
N LYS A 8 20.63 1.70 -25.57
CA LYS A 8 21.04 0.29 -25.64
C LYS A 8 19.84 -0.65 -25.62
N CYS A 9 18.93 -0.48 -24.65
CA CYS A 9 17.81 -1.40 -24.44
C CYS A 9 16.43 -0.77 -24.61
N GLY A 10 16.35 0.54 -24.91
CA GLY A 10 15.07 1.25 -25.06
C GLY A 10 14.35 1.59 -23.75
N SER A 11 14.88 1.17 -22.59
CA SER A 11 14.25 1.42 -21.29
C SER A 11 14.06 2.91 -20.98
N HIS A 12 12.94 3.24 -20.35
CA HIS A 12 12.66 4.56 -19.79
C HIS A 12 13.15 4.75 -18.34
N SER A 13 13.73 3.69 -17.75
CA SER A 13 14.29 3.67 -16.41
C SER A 13 15.74 4.16 -16.45
N LEU A 14 15.92 5.41 -16.03
CA LEU A 14 17.20 6.11 -16.01
C LEU A 14 17.44 6.67 -14.60
N PHE A 15 18.71 6.74 -14.20
CA PHE A 15 19.16 7.30 -12.91
C PHE A 15 20.45 8.12 -13.10
N THR A 16 20.82 8.91 -12.09
CA THR A 16 22.00 9.79 -12.14
C THR A 16 22.99 9.47 -11.03
N GLU A 17 24.27 9.48 -11.36
CA GLU A 17 25.37 9.34 -10.39
C GLU A 17 26.39 10.47 -10.55
N GLN A 18 27.07 10.83 -9.44
CA GLN A 18 28.14 11.83 -9.45
C GLN A 18 29.51 11.15 -9.56
N HIS A 19 30.34 11.66 -10.47
CA HIS A 19 31.75 11.34 -10.58
C HIS A 19 32.57 12.62 -10.55
N GLY A 20 33.13 12.93 -9.38
CA GLY A 20 33.79 14.21 -9.13
C GLY A 20 32.83 15.38 -9.32
N ASN A 21 33.20 16.33 -10.20
CA ASN A 21 32.38 17.51 -10.49
C ASN A 21 31.28 17.27 -11.54
N ASN A 22 31.23 16.08 -12.14
CA ASN A 22 30.30 15.77 -13.22
C ASN A 22 29.19 14.83 -12.76
N THR A 23 27.99 14.99 -13.32
CA THR A 23 26.86 14.08 -13.08
C THR A 23 26.54 13.29 -14.35
N GLY A 24 26.63 11.97 -14.29
CA GLY A 24 26.33 11.06 -15.40
C GLY A 24 24.88 10.58 -15.35
N LEU A 25 24.28 10.34 -16.51
CA LEU A 25 22.98 9.68 -16.67
C LEU A 25 23.19 8.24 -17.13
N TYR A 26 22.58 7.30 -16.43
CA TYR A 26 22.73 5.86 -16.65
C TYR A 26 21.35 5.18 -16.78
N CYS A 27 21.32 4.02 -17.43
CA CYS A 27 20.13 3.19 -17.50
C CYS A 27 20.09 2.19 -16.35
N SER A 28 18.97 2.15 -15.62
CA SER A 28 18.80 1.25 -14.48
C SER A 28 18.76 -0.22 -14.89
N ASP A 29 18.21 -0.52 -16.07
CA ASP A 29 17.94 -1.91 -16.47
C ASP A 29 19.15 -2.59 -17.11
N CYS A 30 19.99 -1.85 -17.81
CA CYS A 30 21.16 -2.41 -18.52
C CYS A 30 22.50 -1.80 -18.12
N GLY A 31 22.51 -0.87 -17.16
CA GLY A 31 23.71 -0.19 -16.64
C GLY A 31 24.40 0.75 -17.64
N ALA A 32 23.87 0.90 -18.85
CA ALA A 32 24.57 1.64 -19.90
C ALA A 32 24.63 3.15 -19.57
N TRP A 33 25.85 3.71 -19.64
CA TRP A 33 26.05 5.17 -19.63
C TRP A 33 25.37 5.80 -20.84
N GLN A 34 24.63 6.89 -20.60
CA GLN A 34 23.92 7.62 -21.64
C GLN A 34 24.64 8.92 -22.00
N THR A 35 24.85 9.82 -21.02
CA THR A 35 25.49 11.13 -21.25
C THR A 35 25.89 11.78 -19.94
N TRP A 36 26.76 12.79 -20.00
CA TRP A 36 26.94 13.76 -18.92
C TRP A 36 25.79 14.78 -18.94
N LEU A 37 25.34 15.19 -17.75
CA LEU A 37 24.30 16.20 -17.57
C LEU A 37 24.89 17.51 -17.07
N GLY A 38 24.56 18.60 -17.76
CA GLY A 38 24.82 19.94 -17.23
C GLY A 38 23.91 20.29 -16.03
N LYS A 39 24.25 21.36 -15.29
CA LYS A 39 23.50 21.80 -14.09
C LYS A 39 22.00 21.97 -14.32
N ASN A 40 21.62 22.55 -15.47
CA ASN A 40 20.21 22.76 -15.82
C ASN A 40 19.49 21.46 -16.21
N GLU A 41 20.19 20.56 -16.90
CA GLU A 41 19.64 19.26 -17.32
C GLU A 41 19.46 18.31 -16.13
N PHE A 42 20.43 18.29 -15.21
CA PHE A 42 20.32 17.57 -13.95
C PHE A 42 19.13 18.05 -13.13
N ARG A 43 18.95 19.37 -13.00
CA ARG A 43 17.78 19.95 -12.33
C ARG A 43 16.47 19.57 -13.02
N ALA A 44 16.43 19.57 -14.35
CA ALA A 44 15.26 19.15 -15.11
C ALA A 44 14.93 17.66 -14.92
N PHE A 45 15.96 16.80 -14.92
CA PHE A 45 15.84 15.38 -14.64
C PHE A 45 15.26 15.12 -13.24
N GLN A 46 15.85 15.72 -12.20
CA GLN A 46 15.36 15.58 -10.82
C GLN A 46 13.89 16.02 -10.68
N ARG A 47 13.50 17.13 -11.31
CA ARG A 47 12.08 17.56 -11.33
C ARG A 47 11.18 16.54 -12.01
N SER A 48 11.64 15.93 -13.12
CA SER A 48 10.87 14.89 -13.82
C SER A 48 10.70 13.62 -12.99
N GLN A 49 11.72 13.22 -12.23
CA GLN A 49 11.66 12.07 -11.33
C GLN A 49 10.74 12.35 -10.13
N ARG A 50 10.82 13.55 -9.53
CA ARG A 50 9.89 13.96 -8.47
C ARG A 50 8.44 13.99 -8.94
N ARG A 51 8.17 14.47 -10.17
CA ARG A 51 6.83 14.45 -10.78
C ARG A 51 6.35 13.03 -11.06
N LYS A 52 7.22 12.14 -11.58
CA LYS A 52 6.87 10.73 -11.80
C LYS A 52 6.56 10.03 -10.47
N ASN A 53 7.36 10.25 -9.44
CA ASN A 53 7.11 9.69 -8.10
C ASN A 53 5.82 10.23 -7.48
N ALA A 54 5.57 11.53 -7.56
CA ALA A 54 4.33 12.14 -7.08
C ALA A 54 3.08 11.61 -7.83
N ASN A 55 3.14 11.51 -9.16
CA ASN A 55 2.05 10.96 -9.97
C ASN A 55 1.85 9.46 -9.74
N TYR A 56 2.91 8.70 -9.50
CA TYR A 56 2.83 7.27 -9.18
C TYR A 56 2.18 7.03 -7.81
N THR A 57 2.47 7.86 -6.81
CA THR A 57 1.82 7.80 -5.49
C THR A 57 0.37 8.29 -5.49
N HIS A 58 -0.03 9.13 -6.46
CA HIS A 58 -1.38 9.68 -6.60
C HIS A 58 -2.31 8.71 -7.35
N THR A 59 -1.88 8.20 -8.51
CA THR A 59 -2.77 7.54 -9.48
C THR A 59 -3.44 6.23 -9.02
N THR A 60 -2.88 5.46 -8.10
CA THR A 60 -3.54 4.26 -7.54
C THR A 60 -4.39 4.56 -6.31
N ASN A 61 -3.99 5.54 -5.50
CA ASN A 61 -4.74 5.95 -4.31
C ASN A 61 -5.96 6.82 -4.65
N ASP A 62 -5.94 7.59 -5.74
CA ASP A 62 -6.98 8.59 -6.00
C ASP A 62 -8.34 7.99 -6.37
N LYS A 63 -8.37 6.91 -7.17
CA LYS A 63 -9.66 6.31 -7.58
C LYS A 63 -10.38 5.69 -6.38
N GLU A 64 -9.66 4.91 -5.58
CA GLU A 64 -10.19 4.28 -4.37
C GLU A 64 -10.58 5.34 -3.33
N THR A 65 -9.72 6.33 -3.08
CA THR A 65 -10.03 7.46 -2.16
C THR A 65 -11.27 8.22 -2.60
N ASN A 66 -11.40 8.55 -3.89
CA ASN A 66 -12.58 9.23 -4.42
C ASN A 66 -13.86 8.38 -4.28
N THR A 67 -13.75 7.07 -4.51
CA THR A 67 -14.87 6.14 -4.31
C THR A 67 -15.30 6.11 -2.84
N ILE A 68 -14.35 6.01 -1.92
CA ILE A 68 -14.59 6.01 -0.48
C ILE A 68 -15.27 7.30 -0.03
N GLN A 69 -14.75 8.45 -0.46
CA GLN A 69 -15.36 9.75 -0.16
C GLN A 69 -16.79 9.86 -0.68
N THR A 70 -17.06 9.33 -1.88
CA THR A 70 -18.41 9.33 -2.47
C THR A 70 -19.36 8.47 -1.64
N ILE A 71 -18.94 7.26 -1.25
CA ILE A 71 -19.74 6.34 -0.44
C ILE A 71 -20.01 6.93 0.95
N ASN A 72 -18.97 7.45 1.61
CA ASN A 72 -19.09 8.08 2.92
C ASN A 72 -20.01 9.30 2.90
N SER A 73 -19.92 10.12 1.85
CA SER A 73 -20.80 11.28 1.68
C SER A 73 -22.27 10.88 1.49
N PHE A 74 -22.54 9.69 0.93
CA PHE A 74 -23.89 9.19 0.72
C PHE A 74 -24.50 8.57 1.99
N TYR A 75 -23.76 7.69 2.69
CA TYR A 75 -24.30 6.96 3.85
C TYR A 75 -24.13 7.70 5.18
N GLY A 76 -23.07 8.49 5.33
CA GLY A 76 -22.75 9.20 6.56
C GLY A 76 -22.19 8.32 7.67
N LYS A 77 -21.81 8.98 8.77
CA LYS A 77 -20.98 8.41 9.84
C LYS A 77 -21.62 7.25 10.59
N GLU A 78 -22.86 7.43 11.09
CA GLU A 78 -23.53 6.41 11.91
C GLU A 78 -23.74 5.09 11.15
N ALA A 79 -24.15 5.18 9.88
CA ALA A 79 -24.35 4.00 9.04
C ALA A 79 -23.05 3.22 8.86
N GLN A 80 -21.94 3.91 8.56
CA GLN A 80 -20.63 3.28 8.37
C GLN A 80 -20.06 2.68 9.66
N GLU A 81 -20.28 3.32 10.81
CA GLU A 81 -19.92 2.76 12.11
C GLU A 81 -20.67 1.47 12.40
N ARG A 82 -21.98 1.46 12.17
CA ARG A 82 -22.81 0.26 12.36
C ARG A 82 -22.42 -0.85 11.40
N GLN A 83 -22.13 -0.53 10.14
CA GLN A 83 -21.63 -1.50 9.17
C GLN A 83 -20.32 -2.11 9.64
N THR A 84 -19.37 -1.27 10.07
CA THR A 84 -18.07 -1.75 10.59
C THR A 84 -18.26 -2.73 11.75
N ILE A 85 -19.20 -2.46 12.67
CA ILE A 85 -19.49 -3.36 13.79
C ILE A 85 -20.00 -4.72 13.29
N GLU A 86 -20.86 -4.74 12.28
CA GLU A 86 -21.37 -5.98 11.69
C GLU A 86 -20.24 -6.78 11.02
N GLU A 87 -19.42 -6.15 10.17
CA GLU A 87 -18.33 -6.86 9.47
C GLU A 87 -17.29 -7.41 10.44
N MET A 88 -16.97 -6.67 11.52
CA MET A 88 -16.09 -7.20 12.57
C MET A 88 -16.69 -8.43 13.27
N SER A 89 -18.01 -8.48 13.41
CA SER A 89 -18.74 -9.63 13.96
C SER A 89 -18.69 -10.82 13.01
N GLU A 90 -18.90 -10.61 11.71
CA GLU A 90 -18.81 -11.68 10.70
C GLU A 90 -17.38 -12.22 10.55
N LEU A 91 -16.35 -11.36 10.54
CA LEU A 91 -14.95 -11.79 10.59
C LEU A 91 -14.66 -12.66 11.83
N THR A 92 -15.18 -12.25 12.99
CA THR A 92 -15.08 -13.04 14.22
C THR A 92 -15.74 -14.40 14.07
N LYS A 93 -16.92 -14.48 13.44
CA LYS A 93 -17.61 -15.75 13.18
C LYS A 93 -16.82 -16.62 12.19
N ALA A 94 -16.27 -16.05 11.12
CA ALA A 94 -15.48 -16.77 10.12
C ALA A 94 -14.22 -17.41 10.72
N LEU A 95 -13.46 -16.64 11.53
CA LEU A 95 -12.31 -17.17 12.28
C LEU A 95 -12.70 -18.33 13.21
N ASN A 96 -13.83 -18.21 13.90
CA ASN A 96 -14.33 -19.28 14.75
C ASN A 96 -14.72 -20.54 13.97
N LYS A 97 -15.28 -20.40 12.75
CA LYS A 97 -15.59 -21.57 11.91
C LYS A 97 -14.31 -22.30 11.49
N ILE A 98 -13.24 -21.59 11.14
CA ILE A 98 -11.91 -22.18 10.86
C ILE A 98 -11.40 -22.94 12.07
N TRP A 99 -11.42 -22.31 13.25
CA TRP A 99 -10.98 -22.98 14.48
C TRP A 99 -11.80 -24.25 14.78
N ARG A 100 -13.13 -24.19 14.62
CA ARG A 100 -14.01 -25.36 14.82
C ARG A 100 -13.74 -26.48 13.82
N HIS A 101 -13.45 -26.12 12.57
CA HIS A 101 -13.03 -27.08 11.54
C HIS A 101 -11.74 -27.78 11.96
N ASP A 102 -10.70 -27.01 12.30
CA ASP A 102 -9.37 -27.55 12.65
C ASP A 102 -9.39 -28.38 13.94
N ASN A 103 -10.42 -28.23 14.78
CA ASN A 103 -10.64 -29.01 16.00
C ASN A 103 -11.71 -30.10 15.84
N ASN A 104 -12.19 -30.39 14.61
CA ASN A 104 -13.22 -31.40 14.33
C ASN A 104 -14.54 -31.24 15.13
N VAL A 105 -14.91 -30.00 15.45
CA VAL A 105 -16.16 -29.65 16.18
C VAL A 105 -17.06 -28.73 15.36
N LEU A 106 -16.84 -28.65 14.05
CA LEU A 106 -17.70 -27.91 13.14
C LEU A 106 -18.98 -28.71 12.85
N HIS A 107 -20.14 -28.05 12.97
CA HIS A 107 -21.45 -28.68 12.77
C HIS A 107 -21.95 -28.63 11.32
N ASN A 108 -21.21 -28.00 10.41
CA ASN A 108 -21.56 -27.93 8.99
C ASN A 108 -20.56 -28.75 8.16
N ASN A 109 -20.89 -28.99 6.89
CA ASN A 109 -20.08 -29.81 5.99
C ASN A 109 -19.15 -28.97 5.08
N LYS A 110 -18.89 -27.70 5.41
CA LYS A 110 -18.03 -26.86 4.57
C LYS A 110 -16.60 -27.41 4.59
N SER A 111 -15.97 -27.44 3.42
CA SER A 111 -14.55 -27.75 3.31
C SER A 111 -13.69 -26.62 3.90
N LYS A 112 -12.42 -26.92 4.19
CA LYS A 112 -11.48 -25.89 4.66
C LYS A 112 -11.33 -24.75 3.64
N GLU A 113 -11.35 -25.07 2.36
CA GLU A 113 -11.24 -24.11 1.26
C GLU A 113 -12.44 -23.16 1.23
N GLU A 114 -13.66 -23.68 1.42
CA GLU A 114 -14.87 -22.86 1.49
C GLU A 114 -14.85 -21.94 2.72
N LEU A 115 -14.36 -22.42 3.86
CA LEU A 115 -14.23 -21.61 5.07
C LEU A 115 -13.15 -20.52 4.93
N LEU A 116 -12.07 -20.80 4.20
CA LEU A 116 -11.04 -19.80 3.91
C LEU A 116 -11.54 -18.74 2.95
N ALA A 117 -12.37 -19.12 1.96
CA ALA A 117 -13.02 -18.16 1.07
C ALA A 117 -13.92 -17.20 1.86
N ASP A 118 -14.79 -17.72 2.74
CA ASP A 118 -15.60 -16.89 3.66
C ASP A 118 -14.66 -15.95 4.45
N LEU A 119 -13.60 -16.47 5.07
CA LEU A 119 -12.67 -15.66 5.85
C LEU A 119 -12.02 -14.52 5.05
N TYR A 120 -11.66 -14.75 3.79
CA TYR A 120 -11.03 -13.74 2.95
C TYR A 120 -12.00 -12.60 2.60
N GLU A 121 -13.26 -12.94 2.37
CA GLU A 121 -14.34 -11.95 2.16
C GLU A 121 -14.49 -11.06 3.39
N GLU A 122 -14.64 -11.66 4.58
CA GLU A 122 -14.80 -10.87 5.82
C GLU A 122 -13.57 -10.01 6.16
N ILE A 123 -12.35 -10.48 5.83
CA ILE A 123 -11.14 -9.66 5.98
C ILE A 123 -11.20 -8.45 5.04
N ALA A 124 -11.66 -8.64 3.81
CA ALA A 124 -11.79 -7.55 2.84
C ALA A 124 -12.85 -6.54 3.30
N ASP A 125 -14.01 -7.01 3.76
CA ASP A 125 -15.13 -6.16 4.21
C ASP A 125 -14.75 -5.32 5.43
N VAL A 126 -14.09 -5.93 6.42
CA VAL A 126 -13.53 -5.19 7.58
C VAL A 126 -12.47 -4.19 7.13
N SER A 127 -11.59 -4.56 6.20
CA SER A 127 -10.54 -3.65 5.70
C SER A 127 -11.13 -2.41 5.02
N ILE A 128 -12.18 -2.60 4.21
CA ILE A 128 -12.92 -1.52 3.54
C ILE A 128 -13.62 -0.63 4.59
N CYS A 129 -14.32 -1.24 5.56
CA CYS A 129 -15.00 -0.49 6.61
C CYS A 129 -14.03 0.35 7.46
N LEU A 130 -12.85 -0.19 7.79
CA LEU A 130 -11.82 0.59 8.48
C LEU A 130 -11.34 1.78 7.64
N GLN A 131 -11.24 1.63 6.31
CA GLN A 131 -10.87 2.74 5.43
C GLN A 131 -11.97 3.81 5.36
N TYR A 132 -13.26 3.40 5.37
CA TYR A 132 -14.38 4.35 5.50
C TYR A 132 -14.30 5.15 6.79
N LEU A 133 -14.03 4.50 7.93
CA LEU A 133 -13.89 5.20 9.22
C LEU A 133 -12.68 6.12 9.23
N ILE A 134 -11.54 5.71 8.68
CA ILE A 134 -10.35 6.55 8.60
C ILE A 134 -10.61 7.85 7.85
N ASP A 135 -11.37 7.79 6.75
CA ASP A 135 -11.78 8.96 5.97
C ASP A 135 -12.81 9.82 6.73
N LEU A 136 -13.86 9.21 7.29
CA LEU A 136 -14.90 9.92 8.07
C LEU A 136 -14.36 10.68 9.28
N TYR A 137 -13.34 10.14 9.94
CA TYR A 137 -12.70 10.73 11.11
C TYR A 137 -11.48 11.58 10.79
N ASP A 138 -11.08 11.66 9.51
CA ASP A 138 -9.89 12.38 9.04
C ASP A 138 -8.62 12.03 9.86
N CYS A 139 -8.40 10.73 10.08
CA CYS A 139 -7.39 10.24 11.03
C CYS A 139 -6.29 9.37 10.41
N LEU A 140 -6.16 9.38 9.08
CA LEU A 140 -5.22 8.54 8.33
C LEU A 140 -3.78 8.67 8.82
N ASP A 141 -3.31 9.90 9.02
CA ASP A 141 -1.93 10.17 9.40
C ASP A 141 -1.63 9.72 10.84
N GLU A 142 -2.56 9.96 11.78
CA GLU A 142 -2.38 9.53 13.17
C GLU A 142 -2.44 7.99 13.29
N VAL A 143 -3.35 7.33 12.58
CA VAL A 143 -3.42 5.86 12.54
C VAL A 143 -2.13 5.26 11.96
N LYS A 144 -1.60 5.82 10.87
CA LYS A 144 -0.33 5.38 10.27
C LYS A 144 0.83 5.51 11.26
N LYS A 145 0.91 6.64 11.96
CA LYS A 145 1.93 6.90 12.99
C LYS A 145 1.85 5.87 14.12
N ILE A 146 0.68 5.69 14.73
CA ILE A 146 0.44 4.72 15.82
C ILE A 146 0.80 3.28 15.37
N ARG A 147 0.44 2.91 14.13
CA ARG A 147 0.75 1.60 13.57
C ARG A 147 2.26 1.37 13.47
N ASN A 148 3.01 2.32 12.94
CA ASN A 148 4.46 2.21 12.81
C ASN A 148 5.14 2.08 14.19
N GLU A 149 4.73 2.90 15.16
CA GLU A 149 5.22 2.80 16.54
C GLU A 149 4.90 1.43 17.19
N LYS A 150 3.76 0.81 16.86
CA LYS A 150 3.43 -0.55 17.31
C LYS A 150 4.35 -1.58 16.66
N PHE A 151 4.59 -1.50 15.34
CA PHE A 151 5.49 -2.43 14.66
C PHE A 151 6.92 -2.35 15.16
N GLU A 152 7.45 -1.15 15.35
CA GLU A 152 8.80 -0.96 15.91
C GLU A 152 8.92 -1.60 17.30
N ARG A 153 7.91 -1.46 18.16
CA ARG A 153 7.89 -2.09 19.49
C ARG A 153 7.88 -3.61 19.42
N GLU A 154 7.12 -4.21 18.50
CA GLU A 154 7.11 -5.67 18.35
C GLU A 154 8.44 -6.20 17.79
N LEU A 155 9.05 -5.51 16.82
CA LEU A 155 10.39 -5.86 16.32
C LEU A 155 11.45 -5.84 17.42
N GLN A 156 11.41 -4.82 18.30
CA GLN A 156 12.29 -4.75 19.46
C GLN A 156 12.06 -5.89 20.48
N ARG A 157 10.83 -6.40 20.61
CA ARG A 157 10.54 -7.56 21.49
C ARG A 157 11.09 -8.85 20.90
N ILE A 158 10.94 -9.04 19.59
CA ILE A 158 11.50 -10.20 18.89
C ILE A 158 13.03 -10.21 19.03
N GLN A 159 13.68 -9.06 18.79
CA GLN A 159 15.14 -8.95 18.92
C GLN A 159 15.63 -9.30 20.33
N ARG A 160 14.97 -8.79 21.37
CA ARG A 160 15.33 -9.08 22.78
C ARG A 160 15.10 -10.52 23.20
N ASN A 161 14.11 -11.20 22.61
CA ASN A 161 13.80 -12.60 22.92
C ASN A 161 14.63 -13.60 22.09
N ALA A 162 15.38 -13.10 21.10
CA ALA A 162 16.26 -13.92 20.26
C ALA A 162 17.73 -13.92 20.77
N GLU A 163 18.05 -13.09 21.77
CA GLU A 163 19.33 -13.01 22.49
C GLU A 163 19.30 -13.88 23.75
#